data_AF-A0A430GV58-F1
#
_entry.id   AF-A0A430GV58-F1
#
_cell.length_a   1.000
_cell.length_b   1.000
_cell.length_c   1.000
_cell.angle_alpha   90.00
_cell.angle_beta   90.00
_cell.angle_gamma   90.00
#
_symmetry.space_group_name_H-M   'P 1'
#
loop_
_entity.id
_entity.type
_entity.pdbx_description
1 polymer ?
#
loop_
_entity_poly.entity_id
_entity_poly.type
_entity_poly.pdbx_seq_one_letter_code
_entity_poly.pdbx_strand_id
1 'polypeptide(L)'
;MLNDLITGMLYLYLPGLAVVSIVALPAALALGRLSPTPWKESSILIVGLSFCGYVVGVVAGNSRSPITETLLTAMIGLMTGLVAYVHAKESVKTQGLRTLSSVALIALLSAMVLGLLIGGTYKKRFDAYQKEEERYGIYFSQLVIPLCLEEQKRLIAGSEVKTDMCAAVKAAFPARMPTKQPLSPKGS
;
A
#
# COMPACT_ATOMS: atom_id res chain seq x y z
N MET A 1 1.48 -2.45 22.92
CA MET A 1 0.31 -1.92 22.21
C MET A 1 0.53 -0.50 21.68
N LEU A 2 0.71 0.54 22.51
CA LEU A 2 0.92 1.91 21.99
C LEU A 2 2.20 2.04 21.15
N ASN A 3 3.32 1.47 21.61
CA ASN A 3 4.59 1.47 20.87
C ASN A 3 4.49 0.73 19.53
N ASP A 4 3.72 -0.37 19.47
CA ASP A 4 3.53 -1.14 18.23
C ASP A 4 2.71 -0.34 17.21
N LEU A 5 1.70 0.39 17.68
CA LEU A 5 0.88 1.28 16.85
C LEU A 5 1.71 2.44 16.28
N ILE A 6 2.51 3.10 17.12
CA ILE A 6 3.39 4.20 16.70
C ILE A 6 4.42 3.70 15.69
N THR A 7 5.03 2.54 15.95
CA THR A 7 6.03 1.95 15.05
C THR A 7 5.40 1.58 13.70
N GLY A 8 4.19 1.01 13.71
CA GLY A 8 3.46 0.68 12.48
C GLY A 8 3.07 1.91 11.67
N MET A 9 2.56 2.96 12.34
CA MET A 9 2.25 4.24 11.71
C MET A 9 3.49 4.88 11.11
N LEU A 10 4.59 4.94 11.87
CA LEU A 10 5.85 5.51 11.40
C LEU A 10 6.36 4.76 10.17
N TYR A 11 6.34 3.42 10.19
CA TYR A 11 6.79 2.60 9.06
C TYR A 11 5.95 2.82 7.80
N LEU A 12 4.68 3.17 7.96
CA LEU A 12 3.77 3.50 6.86
C LEU A 12 4.00 4.93 6.32
N TYR A 13 4.18 5.91 7.20
CA TYR A 13 4.30 7.33 6.82
C TYR A 13 5.70 7.72 6.33
N LEU A 14 6.76 7.13 6.89
CA LEU A 14 8.14 7.45 6.55
C LEU A 14 8.46 7.27 5.05
N PRO A 15 8.10 6.16 4.38
CA PRO A 15 8.33 6.02 2.94
C PRO A 15 7.52 7.03 2.13
N GLY A 16 6.31 7.40 2.59
CA GLY A 16 5.51 8.43 1.94
C GLY A 16 6.16 9.81 1.99
N LEU A 17 6.67 10.21 3.15
CA LEU A 17 7.42 11.46 3.30
C LEU A 17 8.73 11.44 2.51
N ALA A 18 9.42 10.30 2.42
CA ALA A 18 10.60 10.15 1.58
C ALA A 18 10.28 10.35 0.10
N VAL A 19 9.20 9.74 -0.40
CA VAL A 19 8.77 9.92 -1.80
C VAL A 19 8.35 11.36 -2.08
N VAL A 20 7.56 11.96 -1.20
CA VAL A 20 7.12 13.36 -1.36
C VAL A 20 8.31 14.30 -1.33
N SER A 21 9.30 14.09 -0.46
CA SER A 21 10.51 14.92 -0.43
C SER A 21 11.35 14.74 -1.69
N ILE A 22 11.52 13.52 -2.21
CA ILE A 22 12.24 13.22 -3.46
C ILE A 22 11.57 13.90 -4.66
N VAL A 23 10.24 14.02 -4.69
CA VAL A 23 9.53 14.67 -5.81
C VAL A 23 9.44 16.19 -5.62
N ALA A 24 9.16 16.66 -4.40
CA ALA A 24 8.96 18.06 -4.12
C ALA A 24 10.26 18.88 -4.18
N LEU A 25 11.40 18.34 -3.74
CA LEU A 25 12.69 19.05 -3.82
C LEU A 25 13.07 19.44 -5.25
N PRO A 26 13.14 18.52 -6.23
CA PRO A 26 13.51 18.86 -7.60
C PRO A 26 12.46 19.75 -8.27
N ALA A 27 11.16 19.56 -7.97
CA ALA A 27 10.11 20.43 -8.47
C ALA A 27 10.26 21.88 -7.94
N ALA A 28 10.56 22.04 -6.65
CA ALA A 28 10.81 23.35 -6.04
C ALA A 28 12.09 24.00 -6.59
N LEU A 29 13.17 23.23 -6.77
CA LEU A 29 14.42 23.67 -7.39
C LEU A 29 14.23 24.12 -8.84
N ALA A 30 13.47 23.36 -9.62
CA ALA A 30 13.14 23.71 -11.00
C ALA A 30 12.34 25.02 -11.05
N LEU A 31 11.34 25.18 -10.17
CA LEU A 31 10.53 26.39 -10.11
C LEU A 31 11.37 27.61 -9.70
N GLY A 32 12.28 27.46 -8.74
CA GLY A 32 13.17 28.53 -8.30
C GLY A 32 14.14 29.02 -9.38
N ARG A 33 14.48 28.18 -10.36
CA ARG A 33 15.30 28.56 -11.53
C ARG A 33 14.47 29.22 -12.64
N LEU A 34 13.21 28.83 -12.80
CA LEU A 34 12.36 29.20 -13.93
C LEU A 34 11.47 30.41 -13.65
N SER A 35 11.22 30.75 -12.39
CA SER A 35 10.21 31.74 -12.02
C SER A 35 10.68 32.68 -10.89
N PRO A 36 10.47 34.01 -11.03
CA PRO A 36 10.68 34.98 -9.96
C PRO A 36 9.52 35.06 -8.95
N THR A 37 8.54 34.15 -9.01
CA THR A 37 7.36 34.15 -8.10
C THR A 37 7.72 33.89 -6.63
N PRO A 38 6.92 34.39 -5.67
CA PRO A 38 7.13 34.15 -4.25
C PRO A 38 7.11 32.66 -3.91
N TRP A 39 8.21 32.17 -3.33
CA TRP A 39 8.44 30.74 -3.05
C TRP A 39 7.45 30.12 -2.04
N LYS A 40 6.90 30.92 -1.13
CA LYS A 40 6.07 30.42 -0.02
C LYS A 40 4.75 29.80 -0.49
N GLU A 41 4.00 30.50 -1.34
CA GLU A 41 2.68 30.01 -1.78
C GLU A 41 2.81 28.82 -2.73
N SER A 42 3.81 28.88 -3.61
CA SER A 42 4.09 27.86 -4.62
C SER A 42 4.50 26.51 -4.03
N SER A 43 5.30 26.52 -2.96
CA SER A 43 5.81 25.30 -2.33
C SER A 43 4.73 24.48 -1.63
N ILE A 44 3.78 25.14 -0.96
CA ILE A 44 2.66 24.48 -0.28
C ILE A 44 1.80 23.72 -1.29
N LEU A 45 1.53 24.32 -2.45
CA LEU A 45 0.71 23.73 -3.50
C LEU A 45 1.38 22.50 -4.11
N ILE A 46 2.69 22.58 -4.41
CA ILE A 46 3.47 21.45 -4.94
C ILE A 46 3.51 20.28 -3.94
N VAL A 47 3.77 20.57 -2.66
CA VAL A 47 3.83 19.52 -1.61
C VAL A 47 2.45 18.87 -1.43
N GLY A 48 1.38 19.68 -1.39
CA GLY A 48 0.02 19.18 -1.24
C GLY A 48 -0.43 18.30 -2.39
N LEU A 49 -0.17 18.71 -3.64
CA LEU A 49 -0.51 17.92 -4.83
C LEU A 49 0.36 16.67 -4.95
N SER A 50 1.64 16.74 -4.59
CA SER A 50 2.52 15.56 -4.57
C SER A 50 2.05 14.53 -3.53
N PHE A 51 1.67 15.00 -2.34
CA PHE A 51 1.11 14.13 -1.30
C PHE A 51 -0.21 13.49 -1.74
N CYS A 52 -1.12 14.27 -2.34
CA CYS A 52 -2.36 13.73 -2.89
C CYS A 52 -2.08 12.70 -3.98
N GLY A 53 -1.20 13.00 -4.94
CA GLY A 53 -0.79 12.07 -6.00
C GLY A 53 -0.24 10.77 -5.43
N TYR A 54 0.65 10.86 -4.44
CA TYR A 54 1.21 9.70 -3.75
C TYR A 54 0.13 8.83 -3.10
N VAL A 55 -0.75 9.41 -2.28
CA VAL A 55 -1.82 8.67 -1.58
C VAL A 55 -2.75 7.98 -2.58
N VAL A 56 -3.18 8.70 -3.62
CA VAL A 56 -4.02 8.16 -4.69
C VAL A 56 -3.29 7.01 -5.41
N GLY A 57 -2.01 7.17 -5.72
CA GLY A 57 -1.19 6.13 -6.34
C GLY A 57 -1.05 4.87 -5.49
N VAL A 58 -0.78 5.01 -4.19
CA VAL A 58 -0.66 3.87 -3.27
C VAL A 58 -1.98 3.12 -3.15
N VAL A 59 -3.09 3.84 -2.97
CA VAL A 59 -4.44 3.24 -2.90
C VAL A 59 -4.76 2.51 -4.20
N ALA A 60 -4.47 3.12 -5.36
CA ALA A 60 -4.62 2.48 -6.67
C ALA A 60 -3.81 1.18 -6.77
N GLY A 61 -2.54 1.22 -6.40
CA GLY A 61 -1.63 0.09 -6.54
C GLY A 61 -1.97 -1.08 -5.62
N ASN A 62 -2.48 -0.78 -4.42
CA ASN A 62 -2.83 -1.80 -3.43
C ASN A 62 -4.22 -2.43 -3.68
N SER A 63 -5.01 -1.83 -4.55
CA SER A 63 -6.41 -2.22 -4.75
C SER A 63 -6.57 -3.51 -5.54
N ARG A 64 -7.45 -4.39 -5.06
CA ARG A 64 -7.89 -5.63 -5.75
C ARG A 64 -9.31 -5.54 -6.29
N SER A 65 -10.09 -4.58 -5.82
CA SER A 65 -11.51 -4.49 -6.15
C SER A 65 -11.75 -3.69 -7.43
N PRO A 66 -12.74 -4.05 -8.26
CA PRO A 66 -13.15 -3.24 -9.40
C PRO A 66 -13.74 -1.87 -8.97
N ILE A 67 -14.26 -1.77 -7.74
CA ILE A 67 -14.80 -0.53 -7.16
C ILE A 67 -13.70 0.54 -7.02
N THR A 68 -12.49 0.09 -6.70
CA THR A 68 -11.35 1.00 -6.55
C THR A 68 -10.86 1.55 -7.88
N GLU A 69 -11.10 0.88 -9.01
CA GLU A 69 -10.79 1.43 -10.34
C GLU A 69 -11.71 2.60 -10.68
N THR A 70 -13.03 2.46 -10.45
CA THR A 70 -13.98 3.54 -10.72
C THR A 70 -13.76 4.73 -9.79
N LEU A 71 -13.45 4.48 -8.51
CA LEU A 71 -13.06 5.52 -7.56
C LEU A 71 -11.78 6.24 -7.99
N LEU A 72 -10.80 5.50 -8.50
CA LEU A 72 -9.55 6.08 -8.99
C LEU A 72 -9.79 6.99 -10.19
N THR A 73 -10.62 6.55 -11.15
CA THR A 73 -10.99 7.38 -12.31
C THR A 73 -11.70 8.65 -11.86
N ALA A 74 -12.61 8.56 -10.89
CA ALA A 74 -13.29 9.73 -10.33
C ALA A 74 -12.32 10.70 -9.64
N MET A 75 -11.36 10.18 -8.86
CA MET A 75 -10.31 10.97 -8.21
C MET A 75 -9.39 11.66 -9.23
N ILE A 76 -8.96 10.96 -10.27
CA ILE A 76 -8.16 11.55 -11.36
C ILE A 76 -8.96 12.64 -12.08
N GLY A 77 -10.25 12.40 -12.35
CA GLY A 77 -11.14 13.39 -12.97
C GLY A 77 -11.27 14.65 -12.10
N LEU A 78 -11.47 14.47 -10.80
CA LEU A 78 -11.54 15.58 -9.83
C LEU A 78 -10.21 16.35 -9.81
N MET A 79 -9.07 15.67 -9.69
CA MET A 79 -7.75 16.31 -9.68
C MET A 79 -7.47 17.07 -10.99
N THR A 80 -7.80 16.46 -12.13
CA THR A 80 -7.66 17.09 -13.45
C THR A 80 -8.56 18.32 -13.57
N GLY A 81 -9.80 18.22 -13.11
CA GLY A 81 -10.74 19.35 -13.06
C GLY A 81 -10.26 20.47 -12.13
N LEU A 82 -9.67 20.13 -10.98
CA LEU A 82 -9.11 21.10 -10.03
C LEU A 82 -7.91 21.83 -10.65
N VAL A 83 -7.00 21.09 -11.30
CA VAL A 83 -5.86 21.70 -12.00
C VAL A 83 -6.34 22.55 -13.17
N ALA A 84 -7.31 22.08 -13.96
CA ALA A 84 -7.90 22.86 -15.04
C ALA A 84 -8.58 24.13 -14.52
N TYR A 85 -9.28 24.06 -13.39
CA TYR A 85 -9.90 25.21 -12.73
C TYR A 85 -8.85 26.23 -12.25
N VAL A 86 -7.78 25.77 -11.58
CA VAL A 86 -6.67 26.64 -11.15
C VAL A 86 -6.02 27.28 -12.37
N HIS A 87 -5.77 26.50 -13.43
CA HIS A 87 -5.20 27.00 -14.67
C HIS A 87 -6.12 28.05 -15.33
N ALA A 88 -7.43 27.80 -15.40
CA ALA A 88 -8.40 28.72 -15.98
C ALA A 88 -8.53 30.01 -15.17
N LYS A 89 -8.54 29.93 -13.83
CA LYS A 89 -8.65 31.07 -12.93
C LYS A 89 -7.38 31.94 -12.94
N GLU A 90 -6.21 31.32 -12.99
CA GLU A 90 -4.91 32.02 -12.90
C GLU A 90 -4.35 32.46 -14.25
N SER A 91 -4.70 31.80 -15.36
CA SER A 91 -4.27 32.20 -16.71
C SER A 91 -4.74 33.61 -17.10
N VAL A 92 -5.69 34.20 -16.37
CA VAL A 92 -6.20 35.56 -16.63
C VAL A 92 -5.35 36.64 -15.94
N LYS A 93 -4.58 36.30 -14.89
CA LYS A 93 -3.94 37.32 -14.03
C LYS A 93 -2.42 37.42 -14.13
N THR A 94 -1.66 36.35 -14.44
CA THR A 94 -0.19 36.46 -14.41
C THR A 94 0.53 35.38 -15.22
N GLN A 95 1.43 35.79 -16.13
CA GLN A 95 2.15 34.89 -17.05
C GLN A 95 3.10 33.90 -16.33
N GLY A 96 3.56 34.23 -15.11
CA GLY A 96 4.41 33.37 -14.28
C GLY A 96 3.69 32.18 -13.61
N LEU A 97 2.36 32.18 -13.54
CA LEU A 97 1.60 31.10 -12.90
C LEU A 97 1.41 29.88 -13.83
N ARG A 98 1.56 30.05 -15.15
CA ARG A 98 1.46 28.93 -16.10
C ARG A 98 2.53 27.87 -15.86
N THR A 99 3.79 28.30 -15.67
CA THR A 99 4.92 27.39 -15.38
C THR A 99 4.73 26.67 -14.06
N LEU A 100 4.20 27.36 -13.05
CA LEU A 100 3.87 26.76 -11.75
C LEU A 100 2.85 25.63 -11.88
N SER A 101 1.76 25.85 -12.63
CA SER A 101 0.73 24.81 -12.81
C SER A 101 1.26 23.57 -13.51
N SER A 102 2.11 23.74 -14.54
CA SER A 102 2.72 22.63 -15.27
C SER A 102 3.67 21.84 -14.38
N VAL A 103 4.52 22.52 -13.61
CA VAL A 103 5.44 21.87 -12.66
C VAL A 103 4.67 21.12 -11.58
N ALA A 104 3.60 21.71 -11.05
CA ALA A 104 2.77 21.07 -10.03
C ALA A 104 2.05 19.82 -10.57
N LEU A 105 1.59 19.85 -11.81
CA LEU A 105 0.98 18.69 -12.47
C LEU A 105 2.01 17.58 -12.73
N ILE A 106 3.23 17.91 -13.14
CA ILE A 106 4.32 16.93 -13.28
C ILE A 106 4.68 16.31 -11.92
N ALA A 107 4.74 17.12 -10.86
CA ALA A 107 4.99 16.64 -9.49
C ALA A 107 3.88 15.70 -9.02
N LEU A 108 2.61 16.04 -9.25
CA LEU A 108 1.47 15.18 -8.95
C LEU A 108 1.56 13.84 -9.69
N LEU A 109 1.80 13.87 -11.00
CA LEU A 109 1.86 12.65 -11.83
C LEU A 109 3.04 11.76 -11.44
N SER A 110 4.22 12.34 -11.20
CA SER A 110 5.40 11.57 -10.78
C SER A 110 5.22 10.94 -9.40
N ALA A 111 4.66 11.68 -8.44
CA ALA A 111 4.31 11.13 -7.12
C ALA A 111 3.27 10.01 -7.22
N MET A 112 2.28 10.15 -8.10
CA MET A 112 1.27 9.12 -8.35
C MET A 112 1.88 7.83 -8.92
N VAL A 113 2.79 7.94 -9.90
CA VAL A 113 3.49 6.77 -10.46
C VAL A 113 4.32 6.06 -9.39
N LEU A 114 5.06 6.81 -8.56
CA LEU A 114 5.84 6.23 -7.46
C LEU A 114 4.94 5.56 -6.42
N GLY A 115 3.82 6.19 -6.05
CA GLY A 115 2.81 5.60 -5.17
C GLY A 115 2.25 4.30 -5.74
N LEU A 116 1.96 4.27 -7.03
CA LEU A 116 1.45 3.08 -7.74
C LEU A 116 2.44 1.92 -7.69
N LEU A 117 3.73 2.17 -7.95
CA LEU A 117 4.77 1.15 -7.87
C LEU A 117 4.87 0.57 -6.47
N ILE A 118 4.86 1.43 -5.44
CA ILE A 118 4.90 1.01 -4.04
C ILE A 118 3.66 0.19 -3.70
N GLY A 119 2.45 0.69 -3.99
CA GLY A 119 1.20 -0.04 -3.77
C GLY A 119 1.17 -1.40 -4.47
N GLY A 120 1.68 -1.46 -5.71
CA GLY A 120 1.78 -2.71 -6.47
C GLY A 120 2.75 -3.72 -5.87
N THR A 121 3.88 -3.27 -5.28
CA THR A 121 4.78 -4.18 -4.56
C THR A 121 4.16 -4.73 -3.28
N TYR A 122 3.40 -3.93 -2.54
CA TYR A 122 2.66 -4.39 -1.36
C TYR A 122 1.60 -5.41 -1.74
N LYS A 123 0.84 -5.15 -2.81
CA LYS A 123 -0.14 -6.09 -3.36
C LYS A 123 0.50 -7.44 -3.70
N LYS A 124 1.62 -7.45 -4.42
CA LYS A 124 2.33 -8.70 -4.77
C LYS A 124 2.75 -9.51 -3.54
N ARG A 125 3.26 -8.84 -2.50
CA ARG A 125 3.62 -9.52 -1.24
C ARG A 125 2.38 -10.12 -0.59
N PHE A 126 1.31 -9.34 -0.47
CA PHE A 126 0.05 -9.78 0.13
C PHE A 126 -0.62 -10.92 -0.65
N ASP A 127 -0.58 -10.90 -1.98
CA ASP A 127 -1.02 -12.00 -2.85
C ASP A 127 -0.22 -13.27 -2.60
N ALA A 128 1.11 -13.17 -2.41
CA ALA A 128 1.94 -14.31 -2.10
C ALA A 128 1.59 -14.91 -0.73
N TYR A 129 1.40 -14.08 0.31
CA TYR A 129 0.99 -14.55 1.62
C TYR A 129 -0.38 -15.24 1.59
N GLN A 130 -1.36 -14.66 0.90
CA GLN A 130 -2.68 -15.30 0.79
C GLN A 130 -2.62 -16.64 0.04
N LYS A 131 -1.86 -16.73 -1.04
CA LYS A 131 -1.69 -18.00 -1.78
C LYS A 131 -1.02 -19.07 -0.91
N GLU A 132 -0.06 -18.68 -0.08
CA GLU A 132 0.53 -19.61 0.88
C GLU A 132 -0.51 -20.04 1.92
N GLU A 133 -1.25 -19.11 2.51
CA GLU A 133 -2.31 -19.40 3.50
C GLU A 133 -3.39 -20.32 2.92
N GLU A 134 -3.81 -20.10 1.68
CA GLU A 134 -4.78 -20.94 0.97
C GLU A 134 -4.23 -22.36 0.76
N ARG A 135 -2.98 -22.50 0.32
CA ARG A 135 -2.32 -23.82 0.20
C ARG A 135 -2.25 -24.54 1.55
N TYR A 136 -1.96 -23.81 2.62
CA TYR A 136 -1.97 -24.38 3.97
C TYR A 136 -3.38 -24.80 4.38
N GLY A 137 -4.40 -24.00 4.10
CA GLY A 137 -5.79 -24.33 4.38
C GLY A 137 -6.25 -25.61 3.67
N ILE A 138 -5.89 -25.76 2.39
CA ILE A 138 -6.18 -26.98 1.62
C ILE A 138 -5.44 -28.19 2.22
N TYR A 139 -4.15 -28.04 2.53
CA TYR A 139 -3.37 -29.13 3.13
C TYR A 139 -3.93 -29.59 4.49
N PHE A 140 -4.26 -28.64 5.37
CA PHE A 140 -4.84 -28.95 6.68
C PHE A 140 -6.20 -29.63 6.55
N SER A 141 -7.07 -29.08 5.69
CA SER A 141 -8.42 -29.63 5.50
C SER A 141 -8.43 -31.00 4.85
N GLN A 142 -7.53 -31.27 3.90
CA GLN A 142 -7.51 -32.52 3.14
C GLN A 142 -6.64 -33.63 3.74
N LEU A 143 -5.56 -33.30 4.46
CA LEU A 143 -4.65 -34.32 5.02
C LEU A 143 -4.70 -34.39 6.54
N VAL A 144 -4.51 -33.25 7.22
CA VAL A 144 -4.27 -33.27 8.67
C VAL A 144 -5.53 -33.62 9.45
N ILE A 145 -6.67 -33.00 9.10
CA ILE A 145 -7.95 -33.27 9.76
C ILE A 145 -8.37 -34.74 9.64
N PRO A 146 -8.41 -35.38 8.45
CA PRO A 146 -8.83 -36.76 8.35
C PRO A 146 -7.89 -37.73 9.09
N LEU A 147 -6.57 -37.51 9.05
CA LEU A 147 -5.61 -38.32 9.79
C LEU A 147 -5.85 -38.27 11.30
N CYS A 148 -6.01 -37.07 11.87
CA CYS A 148 -6.29 -36.94 13.31
C CYS A 148 -7.68 -37.51 13.69
N LEU A 149 -8.67 -37.41 12.80
CA LEU A 149 -10.00 -38.01 13.03
C LEU A 149 -9.95 -39.55 13.02
N GLU A 150 -9.15 -40.16 12.15
CA GLU A 150 -8.96 -41.62 12.13
C GLU A 150 -8.25 -42.11 13.39
N GLU A 151 -7.23 -41.39 13.88
CA GLU A 151 -6.58 -41.71 15.16
C GLU A 151 -7.55 -41.63 16.32
N GLN A 152 -8.35 -40.56 16.38
CA GLN A 152 -9.35 -40.40 17.44
C GLN A 152 -10.36 -41.55 17.42
N LYS A 153 -10.80 -42.00 16.23
CA LYS A 153 -11.68 -43.17 16.10
C LYS A 153 -11.02 -44.45 16.62
N ARG A 154 -9.73 -44.67 16.35
CA ARG A 154 -8.99 -45.84 16.86
C ARG A 154 -8.83 -45.84 18.38
N LEU A 155 -8.59 -44.66 18.97
CA LEU A 155 -8.53 -44.50 20.41
C LEU A 155 -9.87 -44.83 21.08
N ILE A 156 -10.98 -44.38 20.51
CA ILE A 156 -12.33 -44.70 21.01
C ILE A 156 -12.65 -46.19 20.87
N ALA A 157 -12.14 -46.85 19.84
CA ALA A 157 -12.28 -48.29 19.63
C ALA A 157 -11.42 -49.16 20.57
N GLY A 158 -10.65 -48.57 21.49
CA GLY A 158 -9.81 -49.30 22.44
C GLY A 158 -8.54 -49.90 21.83
N SER A 159 -8.12 -49.45 20.65
CA SER A 159 -6.87 -49.90 20.03
C SER A 159 -5.68 -49.12 20.59
N GLU A 160 -4.58 -49.80 20.91
CA GLU A 160 -3.32 -49.11 21.26
C GLU A 160 -2.76 -48.38 20.04
N VAL A 161 -2.65 -47.06 20.14
CA VAL A 161 -2.01 -46.22 19.12
C VAL A 161 -0.51 -46.17 19.42
N LYS A 162 0.30 -46.74 18.51
CA LYS A 162 1.78 -46.81 18.64
C LYS A 162 2.50 -45.47 18.39
N THR A 163 1.85 -44.54 17.70
CA THR A 163 2.47 -43.27 17.30
C THR A 163 1.39 -42.21 17.18
N ASP A 164 1.57 -41.08 17.85
CA ASP A 164 0.70 -39.91 17.77
C ASP A 164 1.00 -39.16 16.46
N MET A 165 0.35 -39.56 15.37
CA MET A 165 0.53 -38.95 14.05
C MET A 165 0.09 -37.49 14.07
N CYS A 166 -0.94 -37.15 14.84
CA CYS A 166 -1.37 -35.76 15.01
C CYS A 166 -0.27 -34.91 15.66
N ALA A 167 0.42 -35.42 16.69
CA ALA A 167 1.59 -34.75 17.27
C ALA A 167 2.80 -34.73 16.33
N ALA A 168 3.05 -35.79 15.56
CA ALA A 168 4.14 -35.84 14.58
C ALA A 168 3.95 -34.82 13.45
N VAL A 169 2.73 -34.69 12.93
CA VAL A 169 2.38 -33.66 11.93
C VAL A 169 2.49 -32.28 12.55
N LYS A 170 2.01 -32.08 13.79
CA LYS A 170 2.15 -30.80 14.52
C LYS A 170 3.60 -30.43 14.79
N ALA A 171 4.49 -31.40 15.00
CA ALA A 171 5.92 -31.22 15.25
C ALA A 171 6.75 -31.07 13.97
N ALA A 172 6.28 -31.60 12.83
CA ALA A 172 6.90 -31.36 11.53
C ALA A 172 6.60 -29.96 10.97
N PHE A 173 5.52 -29.32 11.42
CA PHE A 173 5.04 -28.03 10.93
C PHE A 173 5.43 -26.73 11.67
N PRO A 174 5.98 -26.70 12.90
CA PRO A 174 6.25 -25.43 13.59
C PRO A 174 7.44 -24.68 12.98
N ALA A 175 8.24 -25.33 12.12
CA ALA A 175 9.45 -24.76 11.52
C ALA A 175 9.20 -23.91 10.25
N ARG A 176 7.99 -23.93 9.66
CA ARG A 176 7.66 -23.16 8.44
C ARG A 176 6.44 -22.27 8.57
N MET A 177 5.89 -22.10 9.76
CA MET A 177 5.04 -20.93 9.95
C MET A 177 5.95 -19.71 9.79
N PRO A 178 5.64 -18.74 8.90
CA PRO A 178 6.34 -17.48 8.93
C PRO A 178 6.20 -16.96 10.36
N THR A 179 7.29 -17.04 11.14
CA THR A 179 7.35 -16.59 12.52
C THR A 179 6.84 -15.17 12.51
N LYS A 180 5.58 -15.00 12.96
CA LYS A 180 4.77 -13.79 12.87
C LYS A 180 5.60 -12.61 12.38
N GLN A 181 5.74 -12.44 11.06
CA GLN A 181 6.14 -11.12 10.60
C GLN A 181 5.05 -10.22 11.15
N PRO A 182 5.40 -9.15 11.89
CA PRO A 182 4.42 -8.30 12.55
C PRO A 182 3.45 -7.88 11.46
N LEU A 183 2.26 -8.51 11.48
CA LEU A 183 1.18 -8.19 10.59
C LEU A 183 0.96 -6.71 10.84
N SER A 184 1.21 -5.91 9.81
CA SER A 184 0.79 -4.53 9.73
C SER A 184 -0.60 -4.45 10.37
N PRO A 185 -0.82 -3.54 11.33
CA PRO A 185 -2.02 -3.54 12.16
C PRO A 185 -3.25 -3.64 11.27
N LYS A 186 -4.12 -4.61 11.57
CA LYS A 186 -5.40 -4.81 10.88
C LYS A 186 -6.15 -3.47 10.85
N GLY A 187 -6.11 -2.80 9.71
CA GLY A 187 -7.02 -1.71 9.38
C GLY A 187 -8.36 -2.33 9.06
N SER A 188 -9.33 -2.05 9.93
CA SER A 188 -10.76 -2.35 9.82
C SER A 188 -11.40 -1.73 8.59
#